data_AF-A0A942CX34-F1
#
_entry.id   AF-A0A942CX34-F1
#
_cell.length_a   1.000
_cell.length_b   1.000
_cell.length_c   1.000
_cell.angle_alpha   90.00
_cell.angle_beta   90.00
_cell.angle_gamma   90.00
#
_symmetry.space_group_name_H-M   'P 1'
#
loop_
_entity.id
_entity.type
_entity.pdbx_description
1 polymer ?
#
loop_
_entity_poly.entity_id
_entity_poly.type
_entity_poly.pdbx_seq_one_letter_code
_entity_poly.pdbx_strand_id
1 'polypeptide(L)'
;FYVEARRYSTETYHLRDFKLHIDGQDSPRPNYLARQKREPSKTGISQSERDWAFAKRALARGDNPEDVIQEIARYRSNDKSDPEYYARLTVTKALADLRNSETKAVATPMDEERS
;
A
#
# COMPACT_ATOMS: atom_id res chain seq x y z
N PHE A 1 -25.87 16.41 29.08
CA PHE A 1 -25.88 15.30 28.10
C PHE A 1 -25.57 14.02 28.84
N TYR A 2 -26.36 12.96 28.66
CA TYR A 2 -26.08 11.65 29.25
C TYR A 2 -25.75 10.66 28.13
N VAL A 3 -24.65 9.94 28.29
CA VAL A 3 -24.19 8.89 27.38
C VAL A 3 -24.40 7.56 28.07
N GLU A 4 -25.30 6.73 27.56
CA GLU A 4 -25.41 5.33 27.96
C GLU A 4 -24.62 4.45 26.98
N ALA A 5 -23.68 3.67 27.50
CA ALA A 5 -23.00 2.63 26.74
C ALA A 5 -23.60 1.27 27.12
N ARG A 6 -24.06 0.51 26.12
CA ARG A 6 -24.57 -0.87 26.30
C ARG A 6 -23.62 -1.86 25.60
N ARG A 7 -23.25 -2.92 26.32
CA ARG A 7 -22.39 -3.99 25.83
C ARG A 7 -23.23 -5.06 25.13
N TYR A 8 -22.96 -5.31 23.86
CA TYR A 8 -23.72 -6.26 23.03
C TYR A 8 -23.07 -7.64 22.90
N SER A 9 -21.82 -7.82 23.34
CA SER A 9 -21.13 -9.12 23.26
C SER A 9 -20.03 -9.28 24.31
N THR A 10 -19.82 -10.52 24.73
CA THR A 10 -18.72 -10.98 25.58
C THR A 10 -17.75 -11.90 24.84
N GLU A 11 -17.91 -12.07 23.53
CA GLU A 11 -17.11 -12.98 22.71
C GLU A 11 -15.68 -12.44 22.54
N THR A 12 -14.70 -13.36 22.58
CA THR A 12 -13.29 -13.04 22.31
C THR A 12 -12.96 -13.46 20.88
N TYR A 13 -12.83 -12.48 19.99
CA TYR A 13 -12.49 -12.71 18.59
C TYR A 13 -10.99 -12.84 18.40
N HIS A 14 -10.60 -13.83 17.62
CA HIS A 14 -9.22 -14.08 17.22
C HIS A 14 -8.99 -13.59 15.80
N LEU A 15 -7.73 -13.28 15.46
CA LEU A 15 -7.37 -12.74 14.15
C LEU A 15 -7.80 -13.65 12.99
N ARG A 16 -7.92 -14.96 13.23
CA ARG A 16 -8.38 -15.98 12.25
C ARG A 16 -9.88 -15.95 11.99
N ASP A 17 -10.68 -15.38 12.90
CA ASP A 17 -12.13 -15.21 12.71
C ASP A 17 -12.42 -14.15 11.64
N PHE A 18 -11.44 -13.30 11.36
CA PHE A 18 -11.47 -12.34 10.27
C PHE A 18 -10.72 -12.91 9.07
N LYS A 19 -11.36 -12.92 7.91
CA LYS A 19 -10.75 -13.29 6.62
C LYS A 19 -9.81 -12.20 6.10
N LEU A 20 -8.86 -11.78 6.93
CA LEU A 20 -7.82 -10.82 6.56
C LEU A 20 -6.67 -11.62 5.96
N HIS A 21 -6.34 -11.36 4.69
CA HIS A 21 -5.13 -11.90 4.07
C HIS A 21 -3.95 -11.05 4.60
N ILE A 22 -3.13 -11.64 5.46
CA ILE A 22 -2.11 -10.90 6.24
C ILE A 22 -0.71 -10.96 5.58
N ASP A 23 -0.51 -11.85 4.60
CA ASP A 23 0.71 -11.88 3.78
C ASP A 23 0.56 -10.94 2.57
N GLY A 24 0.64 -9.64 2.86
CA GLY A 24 0.51 -8.57 1.87
C GLY A 24 -0.17 -7.34 2.46
N GLN A 25 0.63 -6.47 3.09
CA GLN A 25 0.23 -5.14 3.54
C GLN A 25 -0.53 -4.37 2.44
N ASP A 26 -1.85 -4.20 2.57
CA ASP A 26 -2.49 -3.05 3.24
C ASP A 26 -3.82 -2.61 2.57
N SER A 27 -4.89 -2.57 3.39
CA SER A 27 -6.20 -1.91 3.22
C SER A 27 -7.29 -2.51 2.30
N PRO A 28 -8.44 -2.96 2.86
CA PRO A 28 -9.67 -3.16 2.09
C PRO A 28 -10.38 -1.81 1.91
N ARG A 29 -10.51 -1.35 0.66
CA ARG A 29 -11.44 -0.26 0.31
C ARG A 29 -12.58 -0.78 -0.57
N PRO A 30 -13.77 -0.16 -0.44
CA PRO A 30 -15.05 -0.82 -0.59
C PRO A 30 -15.41 -1.09 -2.06
N ASN A 31 -16.34 -2.02 -2.18
CA ASN A 31 -16.91 -2.57 -3.38
C ASN A 31 -17.38 -1.49 -4.40
N TYR A 32 -16.54 -1.15 -5.39
CA TYR A 32 -17.00 -0.54 -6.63
C TYR A 32 -17.57 -1.64 -7.54
N LEU A 33 -18.77 -2.13 -7.19
CA LEU A 33 -19.60 -2.97 -8.07
C LEU A 33 -20.10 -2.14 -9.27
N ALA A 34 -19.20 -1.70 -10.16
CA ALA A 34 -19.53 -1.20 -11.49
C ALA A 34 -18.29 -1.00 -12.38
N ARG A 35 -17.48 -2.03 -12.59
CA ARG A 35 -16.74 -2.11 -13.86
C ARG A 35 -16.54 -3.54 -14.31
N GLN A 36 -17.65 -4.14 -14.68
CA GLN A 36 -17.63 -5.28 -15.60
C GLN A 36 -16.97 -4.87 -16.91
N LYS A 37 -16.22 -5.82 -17.49
CA LYS A 37 -15.50 -5.82 -18.77
C LYS A 37 -14.12 -5.15 -18.77
N ARG A 38 -13.11 -5.94 -18.39
CA ARG A 38 -12.24 -6.68 -19.33
C ARG A 38 -11.20 -7.47 -18.54
N GLU A 39 -11.22 -8.78 -18.69
CA GLU A 39 -10.21 -9.70 -18.16
C GLU A 39 -8.82 -9.37 -18.74
N PRO A 40 -7.77 -9.32 -17.92
CA PRO A 40 -6.49 -9.91 -18.29
C PRO A 40 -6.26 -11.13 -17.39
N SER A 41 -6.04 -12.26 -18.06
CA SER A 41 -5.82 -13.59 -17.50
C SER A 41 -4.85 -13.65 -16.31
N LYS A 42 -5.32 -14.33 -15.24
CA LYS A 42 -4.64 -15.34 -14.39
C LYS A 42 -3.12 -15.16 -14.13
N THR A 43 -2.77 -14.99 -12.85
CA THR A 43 -1.42 -14.98 -12.23
C THR A 43 -0.47 -13.85 -12.65
N GLY A 44 -0.92 -12.59 -12.61
CA GLY A 44 -0.06 -11.44 -12.88
C GLY A 44 -0.37 -10.27 -11.95
N ILE A 45 0.68 -9.68 -11.38
CA ILE A 45 0.65 -8.45 -10.58
C ILE A 45 -0.22 -7.39 -11.28
N SER A 46 -1.16 -6.81 -10.53
CA SER A 46 -2.07 -5.76 -11.00
C SER A 46 -1.31 -4.50 -11.41
N GLN A 47 -1.90 -3.66 -12.28
CA GLN A 47 -1.25 -2.42 -12.72
C GLN A 47 -0.94 -1.47 -11.54
N SER A 48 -1.80 -1.42 -10.51
CA SER A 48 -1.54 -0.61 -9.31
C SER A 48 -0.35 -1.12 -8.51
N GLU A 49 -0.18 -2.44 -8.42
CA GLU A 49 0.99 -3.03 -7.77
C GLU A 49 2.26 -2.81 -8.60
N ARG A 50 2.17 -2.81 -9.94
CA ARG A 50 3.30 -2.46 -10.81
C ARG A 50 3.75 -1.02 -10.61
N ASP A 51 2.82 -0.06 -10.55
CA ASP A 51 3.16 1.35 -10.29
C ASP A 51 3.80 1.52 -8.92
N TRP A 52 3.31 0.79 -7.90
CA TRP A 52 3.92 0.83 -6.57
C TRP A 52 5.32 0.21 -6.56
N ALA A 53 5.51 -0.95 -7.20
CA ALA A 53 6.81 -1.57 -7.33
C ALA A 53 7.80 -0.73 -8.15
N PHE A 54 7.31 0.01 -9.14
CA PHE A 54 8.10 0.99 -9.88
C PHE A 54 8.53 2.15 -8.97
N ALA A 55 7.58 2.79 -8.27
CA ALA A 55 7.87 3.91 -7.37
C ALA A 55 8.90 3.53 -6.28
N LYS A 56 8.72 2.38 -5.63
CA LYS A 56 9.68 1.91 -4.61
C LYS A 56 11.09 1.71 -5.18
N ARG A 57 11.20 1.08 -6.35
CA ARG A 57 12.50 0.85 -7.00
C ARG A 57 13.15 2.17 -7.42
N ALA A 58 12.40 3.10 -8.00
CA ALA A 58 12.93 4.38 -8.43
C ALA A 58 13.45 5.20 -7.24
N LEU A 59 12.65 5.30 -6.17
CA LEU A 59 13.04 6.03 -4.96
C LEU A 59 14.23 5.39 -4.24
N ALA A 60 14.30 4.06 -4.18
CA ALA A 60 15.45 3.36 -3.61
C ALA A 60 16.75 3.58 -4.41
N ARG A 61 16.64 3.88 -5.72
CA ARG A 61 17.81 4.30 -6.54
C ARG A 61 18.20 5.77 -6.32
N GLY A 62 17.38 6.55 -5.62
CA GLY A 62 17.56 8.00 -5.45
C GLY A 62 16.99 8.84 -6.59
N ASP A 63 16.09 8.28 -7.41
CA ASP A 63 15.41 9.05 -8.46
C ASP A 63 14.55 10.16 -7.83
N ASN A 64 14.42 11.30 -8.54
CA ASN A 64 13.64 12.43 -8.07
C ASN A 64 12.14 12.07 -7.98
N PRO A 65 11.47 12.24 -6.83
CA PRO A 65 10.06 11.86 -6.66
C PRO A 65 9.13 12.53 -7.69
N GLU A 66 9.42 13.76 -8.09
CA GLU A 66 8.62 14.55 -9.03
C GLU A 66 8.66 13.97 -10.44
N ASP A 67 9.80 13.42 -10.84
CA ASP A 67 9.96 12.75 -12.14
C ASP A 67 9.20 11.41 -12.14
N VAL A 68 9.27 10.68 -11.02
CA VAL A 68 8.51 9.43 -10.82
C VAL A 68 7.00 9.70 -10.83
N ILE A 69 6.54 10.81 -10.24
CA ILE A 69 5.14 11.25 -10.29
C ILE A 69 4.71 11.49 -11.74
N GLN A 70 5.50 12.23 -12.51
CA GLN A 70 5.17 12.53 -13.90
C GLN A 70 5.11 11.27 -14.77
N GLU A 71 6.03 10.33 -14.55
CA GLU A 71 6.08 9.08 -15.32
C GLU A 71 4.85 8.20 -15.05
N ILE A 72 4.46 8.02 -13.78
CA ILE A 72 3.24 7.28 -13.40
C ILE A 72 1.99 7.98 -13.93
N ALA A 73 1.90 9.31 -13.78
CA ALA A 73 0.75 10.09 -14.25
C ALA A 73 0.59 9.97 -15.76
N ARG A 74 1.68 10.08 -16.52
CA ARG A 74 1.69 9.91 -17.98
C ARG A 74 1.21 8.52 -18.39
N TYR A 75 1.71 7.47 -17.75
CA TYR A 75 1.32 6.10 -18.04
C TYR A 75 -0.17 5.83 -17.72
N ARG A 76 -0.71 6.47 -16.67
CA ARG A 76 -2.11 6.31 -16.23
C ARG A 76 -3.09 7.33 -16.80
N SER A 77 -2.64 8.18 -17.72
CA SER A 77 -3.43 9.25 -18.34
C SER A 77 -4.79 8.80 -18.88
N ASN A 78 -4.87 7.59 -19.44
CA ASN A 78 -6.10 7.03 -20.01
C ASN A 78 -6.90 6.12 -19.05
N ASP A 79 -6.33 5.78 -17.89
CA ASP A 79 -6.90 4.81 -16.94
C ASP A 79 -7.63 5.47 -15.77
N LYS A 80 -7.22 6.69 -15.41
CA LYS A 80 -7.66 7.38 -14.19
C LYS A 80 -8.20 8.77 -14.54
N SER A 81 -9.24 9.19 -13.83
CA SER A 81 -9.82 10.53 -13.98
C SER A 81 -8.88 11.64 -13.50
N ASP A 82 -8.02 11.33 -12.52
CA ASP A 82 -6.97 12.22 -12.03
C ASP A 82 -5.66 11.42 -11.86
N PRO A 83 -4.88 11.29 -12.94
CA PRO A 83 -3.62 10.54 -12.95
C PRO A 83 -2.55 11.18 -12.06
N GLU A 84 -2.53 12.50 -11.96
CA GLU A 84 -1.52 13.28 -11.23
C GLU A 84 -1.70 13.12 -9.72
N TYR A 85 -2.93 13.26 -9.23
CA TYR A 85 -3.26 12.97 -7.84
C TYR A 85 -2.93 11.52 -7.47
N TYR A 86 -3.28 10.57 -8.34
CA TYR A 86 -2.99 9.16 -8.13
C TYR A 86 -1.47 8.89 -8.04
N ALA A 87 -0.69 9.49 -8.93
CA ALA A 87 0.76 9.34 -8.94
C ALA A 87 1.40 9.94 -7.68
N ARG A 88 1.01 11.15 -7.27
CA ARG A 88 1.46 11.76 -6.00
C ARG A 88 1.15 10.86 -4.82
N LEU A 89 -0.08 10.36 -4.71
CA LEU A 89 -0.46 9.47 -3.61
C LEU A 89 0.40 8.20 -3.56
N THR A 90 0.72 7.63 -4.72
CA THR A 90 1.55 6.43 -4.84
C THR A 90 2.99 6.69 -4.40
N VAL A 91 3.58 7.79 -4.86
CA VAL A 91 4.97 8.17 -4.54
C VAL A 91 5.12 8.57 -3.06
N THR A 92 4.18 9.33 -2.51
CA THR A 92 4.19 9.69 -1.08
C THR A 92 4.16 8.45 -0.18
N LYS A 93 3.34 7.44 -0.54
CA LYS A 93 3.31 6.17 0.20
C LYS A 93 4.63 5.40 0.07
N ALA A 94 5.22 5.36 -1.11
CA ALA A 94 6.50 4.70 -1.33
C ALA A 94 7.66 5.37 -0.58
N LEU A 95 7.68 6.70 -0.50
CA LEU A 95 8.64 7.45 0.34
C LEU A 95 8.49 7.12 1.82
N ALA A 96 7.25 7.04 2.32
CA ALA A 96 6.99 6.65 3.71
C ALA A 96 7.45 5.21 3.99
N ASP A 97 7.22 4.28 3.06
CA ASP A 97 7.68 2.89 3.14
C ASP A 97 9.22 2.81 3.17
N LEU A 98 9.90 3.55 2.29
CA LEU A 98 11.35 3.63 2.25
C LEU A 98 11.92 4.12 3.59
N ARG A 99 11.40 5.23 4.12
CA ARG A 99 11.83 5.76 5.43
C ARG A 99 11.61 4.76 6.57
N ASN A 100 10.50 4.03 6.54
CA ASN A 100 10.21 3.00 7.53
C ASN A 100 11.15 1.78 7.41
N SER A 101 11.63 1.49 6.20
CA SER A 101 12.60 0.42 5.97
C SER A 101 14.01 0.82 6.45
N GLU A 102 14.40 2.08 6.29
CA GLU A 102 15.67 2.61 6.80
C GLU A 102 15.72 2.61 8.33
N THR A 103 14.64 3.02 8.99
CA THR A 103 14.58 2.99 10.46
C THR A 103 14.63 1.57 11.02
N LYS A 104 14.01 0.60 10.33
CA LYS A 104 14.15 -0.83 10.69
C LYS A 104 15.56 -1.35 10.49
N ALA A 105 16.24 -0.97 9.41
CA ALA A 105 17.62 -1.39 9.15
C ALA A 105 18.60 -0.84 10.20
N VAL A 106 18.40 0.40 10.67
CA VAL A 106 19.22 1.01 11.73
C VAL A 106 18.96 0.40 13.12
N ALA A 107 17.76 -0.13 13.37
CA ALA A 107 17.45 -0.81 14.63
C ALA A 107 18.01 -2.25 14.72
N THR A 108 18.70 -2.74 13.68
CA THR A 108 19.35 -4.05 13.68
C THR A 108 20.80 -3.92 13.19
N PRO A 109 21.68 -3.32 14.01
CA PRO A 109 22.98 -3.95 14.24
C PRO A 109 23.51 -3.79 15.69
N MET A 110 24.35 -4.74 16.14
CA MET A 110 25.24 -4.70 17.32
C MET A 110 24.84 -5.46 18.61
N ASP A 111 24.07 -6.55 18.57
CA ASP A 111 23.84 -7.40 19.77
C ASP A 111 24.07 -8.92 19.54
N GLU A 112 24.95 -9.28 18.61
CA GLU A 112 25.26 -10.71 18.38
C GLU A 112 26.76 -10.95 18.13
N GLU A 113 27.62 -10.55 19.08
CA GLU A 113 28.98 -11.09 19.16
C GLU A 113 29.56 -11.01 20.59
N ARG A 114 28.97 -11.79 21.52
CA ARG A 114 29.66 -12.27 22.72
C ARG A 114 29.12 -13.65 23.13
N SER A 115 29.85 -14.70 22.77
CA SER A 115 29.89 -15.98 23.51
C SER A 115 31.23 -16.63 23.29
#